data_AF-A0A354FPA2-F1
#
_entry.id   AF-A0A354FPA2-F1
#
_cell.length_a   1.000
_cell.length_b   1.000
_cell.length_c   1.000
_cell.angle_alpha   90.00
_cell.angle_beta   90.00
_cell.angle_gamma   90.00
#
_symmetry.space_group_name_H-M   'P 1'
#
loop_
_entity.id
_entity.type
_entity.pdbx_description
1 polymer ?
#
loop_
_entity_poly.entity_id
_entity_poly.type
_entity_poly.pdbx_seq_one_letter_code
_entity_poly.pdbx_strand_id
1 'polypeptide(L)'
;MNLPNLPLVFAIALVIFFTNENAAAQWTAYNDCADIDPGLTAENITSYGLGRGYQGDGGAGELLDFETGAPTDVEIEFVETFSTGNTVNWAGDFSSVDEASDAAITFSEKVDLTGNMSYNDAPGWHVDLIITGLNPERSYTFEGTANRGGGASYADRVTNWSILEADSAVYASTLGAHKVSDVSVEFSTGENTVGYVARWTGIQPGQDGKVIIRTTHGVGEEAGGMPGAHAYKGYAGGAFIVREEPSTRGFVWRAFNDSVITDVGLVSENATNFGLGRGFDGTSEGGELLEIDSGNTTGVTVEFVENFSAGNTINTARDFSEFNPETDAAMIFGDHVEASGNLSYNDAPGWYLDLIISNLDPEKTYSFAGTVNRAGGASYADRVTNWSLRDAKASVYASSTGAHKVNDTSVEFSTGENGAGYVARWTDIQPSDDGKIT
;
A
#
# COMPACT_ATOMS: atom_id res chain seq x y z
N MET A 1 -54.57 -14.69 58.17
CA MET A 1 -54.04 -13.32 58.23
C MET A 1 -52.81 -13.33 57.32
N ASN A 2 -52.98 -12.81 56.10
CA ASN A 2 -52.06 -13.00 54.98
C ASN A 2 -50.92 -11.98 55.05
N LEU A 3 -49.69 -12.46 54.90
CA LEU A 3 -48.50 -11.64 54.65
C LEU A 3 -48.54 -11.08 53.23
N PRO A 4 -48.13 -9.82 52.99
CA PRO A 4 -48.12 -9.24 51.66
C PRO A 4 -46.90 -9.72 50.84
N ASN A 5 -47.14 -10.03 49.57
CA ASN A 5 -46.16 -10.35 48.55
C ASN A 5 -45.19 -9.18 48.31
N LEU A 6 -43.89 -9.41 48.44
CA LEU A 6 -42.87 -8.60 47.78
C LEU A 6 -42.73 -9.09 46.32
N PRO A 7 -42.65 -8.19 45.32
CA PRO A 7 -42.30 -8.59 43.97
C PRO A 7 -40.81 -8.90 43.91
N LEU A 8 -40.50 -10.12 43.47
CA LEU A 8 -39.16 -10.55 43.11
C LEU A 8 -38.75 -9.82 41.82
N VAL A 9 -37.95 -8.75 41.94
CA VAL A 9 -37.36 -8.08 40.79
C VAL A 9 -36.21 -8.96 40.28
N PHE A 10 -36.46 -9.73 39.23
CA PHE A 10 -35.42 -10.37 38.44
C PHE A 10 -34.70 -9.28 37.65
N ALA A 11 -33.50 -8.90 38.08
CA ALA A 11 -32.57 -8.16 37.25
C ALA A 11 -32.07 -9.12 36.16
N ILE A 12 -32.61 -9.01 34.95
CA ILE A 12 -32.03 -9.62 33.76
C ILE A 12 -30.77 -8.83 33.45
N ALA A 13 -29.61 -9.40 33.78
CA ALA A 13 -28.35 -8.92 33.24
C ALA A 13 -28.38 -9.16 31.73
N LEU A 14 -28.69 -8.11 30.96
CA LEU A 14 -28.49 -8.10 29.53
C LEU A 14 -26.98 -8.07 29.30
N VAL A 15 -26.37 -9.25 29.19
CA VAL A 15 -25.02 -9.39 28.67
C VAL A 15 -25.10 -9.08 27.19
N ILE A 16 -24.84 -7.82 26.83
CA ILE A 16 -24.58 -7.43 25.46
C ILE A 16 -23.20 -7.99 25.15
N PHE A 17 -23.15 -9.09 24.41
CA PHE A 17 -21.94 -9.47 23.71
C PHE A 17 -21.75 -8.42 22.63
N PHE A 18 -20.88 -7.45 22.88
CA PHE A 18 -20.17 -6.83 21.77
C PHE A 18 -19.30 -7.94 21.20
N THR A 19 -19.76 -8.55 20.11
CA THR A 19 -18.80 -9.13 19.18
C THR A 19 -17.92 -7.96 18.78
N ASN A 20 -16.67 -7.95 19.24
CA ASN A 20 -15.63 -7.31 18.46
C ASN A 20 -15.71 -8.02 17.11
N GLU A 21 -16.40 -7.43 16.14
CA GLU A 21 -16.07 -7.70 14.76
C GLU A 21 -14.58 -7.44 14.69
N ASN A 22 -13.80 -8.50 14.53
CA ASN A 22 -12.38 -8.37 14.21
C ASN A 22 -12.34 -7.37 13.07
N ALA A 23 -11.70 -6.23 13.29
CA ALA A 23 -11.19 -5.48 12.16
C ALA A 23 -10.36 -6.50 11.38
N ALA A 24 -10.77 -6.83 10.16
CA ALA A 24 -9.99 -7.71 9.31
C ALA A 24 -8.56 -7.16 9.30
N ALA A 25 -7.59 -8.02 9.62
CA ALA A 25 -6.20 -7.64 9.52
C ALA A 25 -5.95 -7.23 8.05
N GLN A 26 -5.15 -6.19 7.85
CA GLN A 26 -4.76 -5.75 6.51
C GLN A 26 -4.22 -6.96 5.72
N TRP A 27 -4.72 -7.16 4.51
CA TRP A 27 -4.37 -8.29 3.66
C TRP A 27 -3.83 -7.84 2.31
N THR A 28 -3.06 -8.73 1.69
CA THR A 28 -2.57 -8.59 0.32
C THR A 28 -2.93 -9.85 -0.43
N ALA A 29 -3.63 -9.74 -1.55
CA ALA A 29 -4.02 -10.88 -2.36
C ALA A 29 -3.42 -10.81 -3.75
N TYR A 30 -2.70 -11.86 -4.13
CA TYR A 30 -2.17 -12.05 -5.47
C TYR A 30 -3.06 -13.00 -6.27
N ASN A 31 -3.13 -12.75 -7.57
CA ASN A 31 -3.73 -13.67 -8.51
C ASN A 31 -2.87 -13.82 -9.76
N ASP A 32 -2.58 -15.07 -10.10
CA ASP A 32 -1.98 -15.46 -11.37
C ASP A 32 -3.10 -15.77 -12.39
N CYS A 33 -3.33 -14.86 -13.33
CA CYS A 33 -4.37 -15.02 -14.34
C CYS A 33 -3.98 -15.96 -15.47
N ALA A 34 -2.71 -16.36 -15.54
CA ALA A 34 -2.16 -17.11 -16.64
C ALA A 34 -1.49 -18.43 -16.22
N ASP A 35 -1.55 -18.79 -14.93
CA ASP A 35 -0.88 -19.94 -14.31
C ASP A 35 -0.79 -21.18 -15.23
N ILE A 36 0.44 -21.47 -15.65
CA ILE A 36 0.82 -22.63 -16.47
C ILE A 36 1.46 -23.76 -15.66
N ASP A 37 1.94 -23.44 -14.46
CA ASP A 37 2.68 -24.34 -13.59
C ASP A 37 2.46 -23.91 -12.12
N PRO A 38 1.44 -24.48 -11.46
CA PRO A 38 1.11 -24.13 -10.08
C PRO A 38 2.25 -24.37 -9.08
N GLY A 39 3.30 -25.11 -9.48
CA GLY A 39 4.49 -25.33 -8.68
C GLY A 39 5.51 -24.18 -8.69
N LEU A 40 5.36 -23.19 -9.57
CA LEU A 40 6.20 -21.98 -9.63
C LEU A 40 5.60 -20.80 -8.87
N THR A 41 4.31 -20.85 -8.58
CA THR A 41 3.57 -19.84 -7.83
C THR A 41 3.79 -20.05 -6.33
N ALA A 42 3.99 -18.97 -5.58
CA ALA A 42 4.11 -19.04 -4.12
C ALA A 42 2.80 -19.54 -3.47
N GLU A 43 2.90 -20.05 -2.24
CA GLU A 43 1.72 -20.45 -1.46
C GLU A 43 0.76 -19.26 -1.25
N ASN A 44 -0.53 -19.54 -1.09
CA ASN A 44 -1.60 -18.56 -0.84
C ASN A 44 -1.87 -17.55 -1.98
N ILE A 45 -1.57 -17.93 -3.22
CA ILE A 45 -1.91 -17.16 -4.42
C ILE A 45 -3.04 -17.85 -5.14
N THR A 46 -3.98 -17.05 -5.65
CA THR A 46 -5.13 -17.55 -6.41
C THR A 46 -4.81 -17.65 -7.91
N SER A 47 -5.48 -18.56 -8.62
CA SER A 47 -5.27 -18.76 -10.06
C SER A 47 -6.57 -18.54 -10.85
N TYR A 48 -7.24 -17.40 -10.64
CA TYR A 48 -8.45 -17.08 -11.38
C TYR A 48 -8.15 -16.34 -12.69
N GLY A 49 -8.89 -16.67 -13.73
CA GLY A 49 -8.67 -16.14 -15.07
C GLY A 49 -9.69 -16.70 -16.06
N LEU A 50 -9.56 -16.28 -17.32
CA LEU A 50 -10.49 -16.71 -18.37
C LEU A 50 -9.78 -17.13 -19.65
N GLY A 51 -10.53 -17.85 -20.48
CA GLY A 51 -10.15 -18.15 -21.86
C GLY A 51 -10.26 -19.62 -22.20
N ARG A 52 -10.26 -19.91 -23.49
CA ARG A 52 -10.31 -21.30 -23.97
C ARG A 52 -9.08 -22.06 -23.51
N GLY A 53 -9.30 -23.19 -22.85
CA GLY A 53 -8.23 -24.04 -22.36
C GLY A 53 -7.55 -23.53 -21.09
N TYR A 54 -8.14 -22.56 -20.40
CA TYR A 54 -7.65 -22.10 -19.09
C TYR A 54 -7.56 -23.27 -18.10
N GLN A 55 -6.47 -23.31 -17.33
CA GLN A 55 -6.13 -24.44 -16.47
C GLN A 55 -6.14 -24.10 -14.96
N GLY A 56 -6.31 -22.82 -14.60
CA GLY A 56 -6.42 -22.39 -13.20
C GLY A 56 -7.80 -22.66 -12.57
N ASP A 57 -8.09 -21.96 -11.48
CA ASP A 57 -9.25 -22.12 -10.60
C ASP A 57 -10.59 -21.61 -11.19
N GLY A 58 -10.58 -21.17 -12.45
CA GLY A 58 -11.75 -20.70 -13.19
C GLY A 58 -11.88 -19.17 -13.21
N GLY A 59 -13.02 -18.68 -13.68
CA GLY A 59 -13.24 -17.25 -13.93
C GLY A 59 -13.70 -16.43 -12.73
N ALA A 60 -13.94 -17.04 -11.58
CA ALA A 60 -14.43 -16.33 -10.40
C ALA A 60 -14.10 -17.08 -9.10
N GLY A 61 -13.96 -16.32 -8.02
CA GLY A 61 -13.82 -16.87 -6.67
C GLY A 61 -13.27 -15.86 -5.67
N GLU A 62 -13.05 -16.34 -4.45
CA GLU A 62 -12.59 -15.51 -3.33
C GLU A 62 -11.07 -15.43 -3.28
N LEU A 63 -10.55 -14.22 -3.10
CA LEU A 63 -9.12 -13.96 -2.96
C LEU A 63 -8.61 -14.40 -1.59
N LEU A 64 -7.35 -14.86 -1.55
CA LEU A 64 -6.66 -15.29 -0.33
C LEU A 64 -5.64 -14.25 0.12
N ASP A 65 -5.54 -14.04 1.43
CA ASP A 65 -4.46 -13.26 2.03
C ASP A 65 -3.15 -14.03 1.89
N PHE A 66 -2.18 -13.39 1.25
CA PHE A 66 -0.88 -13.97 0.94
C PHE A 66 -0.12 -14.45 2.19
N GLU A 67 -0.16 -13.67 3.27
CA GLU A 67 0.63 -13.95 4.48
C GLU A 67 0.03 -15.11 5.30
N THR A 68 -1.30 -15.21 5.33
CA THR A 68 -1.99 -16.15 6.24
C THR A 68 -2.67 -17.32 5.53
N GLY A 69 -2.95 -17.19 4.23
CA GLY A 69 -3.80 -18.11 3.46
C GLY A 69 -5.27 -18.04 3.83
N ALA A 70 -5.68 -17.08 4.67
CA ALA A 70 -7.08 -16.89 5.03
C ALA A 70 -7.86 -16.27 3.87
N PRO A 71 -9.14 -16.62 3.70
CA PRO A 71 -10.02 -15.91 2.77
C PRO A 71 -10.18 -14.43 3.16
N THR A 72 -10.26 -13.55 2.17
CA THR A 72 -10.30 -12.08 2.36
C THR A 72 -11.73 -11.51 2.38
N ASP A 73 -12.75 -12.33 2.14
CA ASP A 73 -14.13 -11.94 1.84
C ASP A 73 -14.29 -11.10 0.54
N VAL A 74 -13.20 -10.88 -0.21
CA VAL A 74 -13.21 -10.21 -1.52
C VAL A 74 -13.31 -11.25 -2.64
N GLU A 75 -14.35 -11.13 -3.45
CA GLU A 75 -14.58 -11.98 -4.62
C GLU A 75 -14.19 -11.26 -5.91
N ILE A 76 -13.69 -12.02 -6.87
CA ILE A 76 -13.45 -11.55 -8.24
C ILE A 76 -14.28 -12.36 -9.25
N GLU A 77 -14.67 -11.72 -10.34
CA GLU A 77 -15.28 -12.35 -11.51
C GLU A 77 -14.71 -11.74 -12.81
N PHE A 78 -14.26 -12.60 -13.71
CA PHE A 78 -13.83 -12.24 -15.05
C PHE A 78 -14.98 -12.34 -16.04
N VAL A 79 -15.31 -11.23 -16.70
CA VAL A 79 -16.35 -11.15 -17.73
C VAL A 79 -15.75 -10.71 -19.05
N GLU A 80 -15.85 -11.55 -20.07
CA GLU A 80 -15.52 -11.15 -21.44
C GLU A 80 -16.72 -10.51 -22.15
N THR A 81 -16.47 -9.41 -22.85
CA THR A 81 -17.44 -8.78 -23.74
C THR A 81 -16.83 -8.56 -25.11
N PHE A 82 -17.57 -8.94 -26.15
CA PHE A 82 -17.14 -8.77 -27.54
C PHE A 82 -18.28 -8.58 -28.52
N SER A 83 -18.00 -7.83 -29.58
CA SER A 83 -18.95 -7.61 -30.68
C SER A 83 -18.79 -8.60 -31.83
N THR A 84 -17.56 -9.07 -32.06
CA THR A 84 -17.16 -9.98 -33.15
C THR A 84 -15.91 -10.78 -32.74
N GLY A 85 -15.68 -11.93 -33.38
CA GLY A 85 -14.54 -12.82 -33.09
C GLY A 85 -14.90 -14.02 -32.21
N ASN A 86 -13.88 -14.75 -31.75
CA ASN A 86 -14.04 -15.85 -30.79
C ASN A 86 -13.85 -15.33 -29.35
N THR A 87 -14.12 -16.15 -28.34
CA THR A 87 -13.83 -15.83 -26.93
C THR A 87 -12.32 -15.60 -26.67
N VAL A 88 -11.95 -15.08 -25.50
CA VAL A 88 -10.56 -14.91 -25.06
C VAL A 88 -9.80 -16.22 -25.19
N ASN A 89 -8.54 -16.11 -25.63
CA ASN A 89 -7.64 -17.24 -25.67
C ASN A 89 -6.60 -17.10 -24.58
N TRP A 90 -6.45 -18.15 -23.78
CA TRP A 90 -5.36 -18.28 -22.83
C TRP A 90 -4.14 -18.92 -23.52
N ALA A 91 -2.94 -18.48 -23.15
CA ALA A 91 -1.70 -19.03 -23.66
C ALA A 91 -0.59 -18.95 -22.62
N GLY A 92 0.21 -20.01 -22.53
CA GLY A 92 1.39 -20.10 -21.66
C GLY A 92 2.69 -19.64 -22.32
N ASP A 93 2.67 -18.50 -23.02
CA ASP A 93 3.85 -17.97 -23.69
C ASP A 93 4.92 -17.55 -22.65
N PHE A 94 6.16 -18.00 -22.83
CA PHE A 94 7.26 -17.59 -21.94
C PHE A 94 7.51 -16.08 -22.04
N SER A 95 7.64 -15.42 -20.90
CA SER A 95 7.91 -13.99 -20.81
C SER A 95 8.94 -13.71 -19.70
N SER A 96 9.60 -12.56 -19.80
CA SER A 96 10.49 -12.07 -18.75
C SER A 96 10.44 -10.54 -18.72
N VAL A 97 10.60 -9.96 -17.54
CA VAL A 97 10.76 -8.52 -17.34
C VAL A 97 12.18 -8.23 -16.83
N ASP A 98 12.62 -6.99 -16.92
CA ASP A 98 13.86 -6.53 -16.28
C ASP A 98 13.77 -6.78 -14.76
N GLU A 99 14.79 -7.38 -14.15
CA GLU A 99 14.80 -7.75 -12.73
C GLU A 99 14.69 -6.53 -11.79
N ALA A 100 15.08 -5.34 -12.26
CA ALA A 100 14.93 -4.09 -11.51
C ALA A 100 13.63 -3.33 -11.83
N SER A 101 12.76 -3.90 -12.68
CA SER A 101 11.51 -3.27 -13.08
C SER A 101 10.47 -3.25 -11.96
N ASP A 102 9.49 -2.35 -12.12
CA ASP A 102 8.34 -2.26 -11.23
C ASP A 102 7.55 -3.59 -11.19
N ALA A 103 7.31 -4.21 -12.34
CA ALA A 103 6.70 -5.54 -12.41
C ALA A 103 7.52 -6.62 -11.69
N ALA A 104 8.85 -6.59 -11.77
CA ALA A 104 9.69 -7.57 -11.08
C ALA A 104 9.62 -7.44 -9.56
N ILE A 105 9.75 -6.21 -9.05
CA ILE A 105 9.65 -5.89 -7.63
C ILE A 105 8.26 -6.27 -7.07
N THR A 106 7.22 -6.04 -7.87
CA THR A 106 5.83 -6.25 -7.48
C THR A 106 5.46 -7.74 -7.49
N PHE A 107 5.87 -8.50 -8.53
CA PHE A 107 5.34 -9.84 -8.81
C PHE A 107 6.36 -10.99 -8.79
N SER A 108 7.59 -10.83 -9.30
CA SER A 108 8.42 -11.96 -9.78
C SER A 108 8.88 -13.00 -8.74
N GLU A 109 8.85 -12.68 -7.44
CA GLU A 109 9.13 -13.67 -6.37
C GLU A 109 7.88 -14.45 -5.93
N LYS A 110 6.70 -14.04 -6.42
CA LYS A 110 5.39 -14.49 -5.93
C LYS A 110 4.57 -15.13 -7.04
N VAL A 111 4.46 -14.47 -8.18
CA VAL A 111 3.64 -14.89 -9.33
C VAL A 111 4.53 -15.16 -10.54
N ASP A 112 4.20 -16.20 -11.31
CA ASP A 112 4.80 -16.41 -12.61
C ASP A 112 4.24 -15.40 -13.62
N LEU A 113 5.09 -14.51 -14.14
CA LEU A 113 4.67 -13.53 -15.15
C LEU A 113 4.62 -14.11 -16.57
N THR A 114 4.84 -15.41 -16.74
CA THR A 114 4.60 -16.07 -18.02
C THR A 114 3.10 -16.22 -18.31
N GLY A 115 2.81 -16.36 -19.59
CA GLY A 115 1.45 -16.52 -20.07
C GLY A 115 0.66 -15.21 -20.21
N ASN A 116 -0.50 -15.31 -20.84
CA ASN A 116 -1.37 -14.18 -21.12
C ASN A 116 -2.80 -14.62 -21.45
N MET A 117 -3.74 -13.72 -21.14
CA MET A 117 -5.08 -13.73 -21.72
C MET A 117 -5.10 -12.82 -22.95
N SER A 118 -5.42 -13.35 -24.11
CA SER A 118 -5.34 -12.64 -25.40
C SER A 118 -6.69 -12.38 -26.01
N TYR A 119 -6.88 -11.16 -26.52
CA TYR A 119 -8.06 -10.80 -27.31
C TYR A 119 -7.93 -11.32 -28.74
N ASN A 120 -9.04 -11.32 -29.45
CA ASN A 120 -9.02 -11.41 -30.90
C ASN A 120 -8.80 -10.04 -31.53
N ASP A 121 -8.23 -10.06 -32.74
CA ASP A 121 -7.96 -8.89 -33.57
C ASP A 121 -9.27 -8.27 -34.14
N ALA A 122 -10.18 -7.84 -33.28
CA ALA A 122 -11.51 -7.35 -33.64
C ALA A 122 -12.02 -6.24 -32.69
N PRO A 123 -12.88 -5.32 -33.17
CA PRO A 123 -13.41 -4.22 -32.36
C PRO A 123 -14.40 -4.67 -31.28
N GLY A 124 -14.59 -3.81 -30.28
CA GLY A 124 -15.60 -3.98 -29.22
C GLY A 124 -15.25 -5.05 -28.20
N TRP A 125 -13.98 -5.47 -28.13
CA TRP A 125 -13.44 -6.40 -27.15
C TRP A 125 -13.05 -5.68 -25.86
N HIS A 126 -13.48 -6.21 -24.71
CA HIS A 126 -12.90 -5.91 -23.40
C HIS A 126 -13.09 -7.10 -22.45
N VAL A 127 -12.26 -7.14 -21.42
CA VAL A 127 -12.41 -8.01 -20.25
C VAL A 127 -12.57 -7.11 -19.03
N ASP A 128 -13.58 -7.41 -18.23
CA ASP A 128 -13.79 -6.81 -16.93
C ASP A 128 -13.37 -7.80 -15.85
N LEU A 129 -12.44 -7.39 -15.02
CA LEU A 129 -12.21 -7.96 -13.69
C LEU A 129 -13.12 -7.19 -12.73
N ILE A 130 -14.21 -7.83 -12.34
CA ILE A 130 -15.16 -7.30 -11.36
C ILE A 130 -14.66 -7.73 -9.99
N ILE A 131 -14.44 -6.76 -9.09
CA ILE A 131 -14.01 -6.99 -7.72
C ILE A 131 -15.16 -6.58 -6.81
N THR A 132 -15.63 -7.48 -5.97
CA THR A 132 -16.77 -7.30 -5.06
C THR A 132 -16.43 -7.75 -3.65
N GLY A 133 -17.24 -7.34 -2.67
CA GLY A 133 -16.97 -7.62 -1.25
C GLY A 133 -15.99 -6.64 -0.62
N LEU A 134 -15.55 -5.61 -1.37
CA LEU A 134 -14.75 -4.52 -0.82
C LEU A 134 -15.58 -3.75 0.21
N ASN A 135 -14.96 -3.39 1.32
CA ASN A 135 -15.60 -2.60 2.35
C ASN A 135 -15.66 -1.12 1.93
N PRO A 136 -16.85 -0.49 1.80
CA PRO A 136 -17.00 0.93 1.43
C PRO A 136 -16.42 1.94 2.42
N GLU A 137 -15.94 1.50 3.58
CA GLU A 137 -15.24 2.34 4.58
C GLU A 137 -13.72 2.17 4.55
N ARG A 138 -13.20 1.31 3.65
CA ARG A 138 -11.77 1.03 3.48
C ARG A 138 -11.29 1.54 2.13
N SER A 139 -9.98 1.72 2.03
CA SER A 139 -9.29 2.08 0.80
C SER A 139 -8.49 0.89 0.30
N TYR A 140 -8.23 0.83 -1.01
CA TYR A 140 -7.57 -0.29 -1.64
C TYR A 140 -6.53 0.16 -2.67
N THR A 141 -5.55 -0.69 -2.92
CA THR A 141 -4.63 -0.58 -4.06
C THR A 141 -4.92 -1.71 -5.05
N PHE A 142 -4.97 -1.39 -6.34
CA PHE A 142 -4.92 -2.36 -7.43
C PHE A 142 -3.62 -2.22 -8.21
N GLU A 143 -3.02 -3.34 -8.56
CA GLU A 143 -1.88 -3.44 -9.48
C GLU A 143 -2.10 -4.56 -10.49
N GLY A 144 -1.85 -4.30 -11.77
CA GLY A 144 -1.97 -5.29 -12.83
C GLY A 144 -0.85 -5.19 -13.85
N THR A 145 -0.36 -6.34 -14.32
CA THR A 145 0.61 -6.38 -15.42
C THR A 145 0.37 -7.57 -16.35
N ALA A 146 0.98 -7.51 -17.52
CA ALA A 146 1.05 -8.60 -18.47
C ALA A 146 2.30 -8.44 -19.35
N ASN A 147 2.89 -9.57 -19.72
CA ASN A 147 3.91 -9.62 -20.75
C ASN A 147 3.78 -10.93 -21.52
N ARG A 148 3.60 -10.84 -22.84
CA ARG A 148 3.65 -12.02 -23.69
C ARG A 148 5.07 -12.46 -24.06
N GLY A 149 6.04 -11.53 -24.08
CA GLY A 149 7.38 -11.80 -24.61
C GLY A 149 7.42 -12.04 -26.13
N GLY A 150 6.57 -11.35 -26.89
CA GLY A 150 6.47 -11.51 -28.35
C GLY A 150 7.62 -10.88 -29.15
N GLY A 151 8.50 -10.12 -28.50
CA GLY A 151 9.59 -9.36 -29.10
C GLY A 151 9.12 -8.09 -29.78
N ALA A 152 10.05 -7.40 -30.44
CA ALA A 152 9.83 -6.07 -31.04
C ALA A 152 8.65 -6.01 -32.05
N SER A 153 8.28 -7.13 -32.69
CA SER A 153 7.14 -7.18 -33.62
C SER A 153 5.77 -7.19 -32.93
N TYR A 154 5.74 -7.25 -31.59
CA TYR A 154 4.54 -7.23 -30.75
C TYR A 154 4.44 -5.95 -29.93
N ALA A 155 5.36 -5.00 -30.11
CA ALA A 155 5.36 -3.71 -29.41
C ALA A 155 4.13 -2.84 -29.71
N ASP A 156 3.41 -3.11 -30.81
CA ASP A 156 2.16 -2.45 -31.18
C ASP A 156 0.93 -3.03 -30.45
N ARG A 157 1.09 -4.12 -29.69
CA ARG A 157 0.00 -4.75 -28.93
C ARG A 157 -0.14 -4.09 -27.56
N VAL A 158 -0.80 -2.95 -27.59
CA VAL A 158 -1.03 -2.08 -26.42
C VAL A 158 -2.37 -2.44 -25.77
N THR A 159 -2.34 -2.61 -24.45
CA THR A 159 -3.54 -2.76 -23.63
C THR A 159 -3.81 -1.46 -22.92
N ASN A 160 -5.05 -0.99 -23.01
CA ASN A 160 -5.59 0.03 -22.13
C ASN A 160 -6.15 -0.63 -20.87
N TRP A 161 -5.64 -0.24 -19.71
CA TRP A 161 -6.16 -0.59 -18.40
C TRP A 161 -6.95 0.60 -17.87
N SER A 162 -8.14 0.35 -17.33
CA SER A 162 -8.98 1.39 -16.74
C SER A 162 -9.63 0.91 -15.45
N ILE A 163 -9.76 1.82 -14.47
CA ILE A 163 -10.55 1.60 -13.26
C ILE A 163 -11.93 2.27 -13.43
N LEU A 164 -12.99 1.54 -13.13
CA LEU A 164 -14.38 1.96 -13.24
C LEU A 164 -15.12 1.69 -11.93
N GLU A 165 -16.21 2.42 -11.71
CA GLU A 165 -17.14 2.26 -10.56
C GLU A 165 -16.54 2.53 -9.16
N ALA A 166 -15.26 2.85 -9.05
CA ALA A 166 -14.70 3.45 -7.83
C ALA A 166 -15.23 4.88 -7.63
N ASP A 167 -15.58 5.24 -6.39
CA ASP A 167 -15.97 6.60 -6.00
C ASP A 167 -14.76 7.56 -6.09
N SER A 168 -13.56 7.06 -5.76
CA SER A 168 -12.29 7.74 -5.96
C SER A 168 -11.15 6.74 -6.19
N ALA A 169 -10.11 7.17 -6.90
CA ALA A 169 -8.86 6.44 -7.07
C ALA A 169 -7.74 7.44 -7.43
N VAL A 170 -6.51 7.14 -7.03
CA VAL A 170 -5.31 7.94 -7.34
C VAL A 170 -4.47 7.17 -8.35
N TYR A 171 -4.13 7.82 -9.46
CA TYR A 171 -3.24 7.26 -10.47
C TYR A 171 -1.82 7.08 -9.89
N ALA A 172 -1.28 5.87 -9.93
CA ALA A 172 0.07 5.55 -9.43
C ALA A 172 0.82 4.52 -10.30
N SER A 173 0.42 4.40 -11.58
CA SER A 173 1.04 3.46 -12.53
C SER A 173 2.49 3.85 -12.82
N THR A 174 3.31 2.85 -13.15
CA THR A 174 4.76 2.98 -13.35
C THR A 174 5.14 4.22 -14.16
N LEU A 175 6.15 4.94 -13.68
CA LEU A 175 6.74 6.05 -14.42
C LEU A 175 7.22 5.58 -15.82
N GLY A 176 6.65 6.18 -16.87
CA GLY A 176 6.96 5.84 -18.27
C GLY A 176 5.84 5.05 -18.98
N ALA A 177 4.88 4.49 -18.23
CA ALA A 177 3.63 4.03 -18.83
C ALA A 177 2.85 5.22 -19.41
N HIS A 178 2.09 4.97 -20.49
CA HIS A 178 1.37 6.03 -21.20
C HIS A 178 0.06 6.36 -20.47
N LYS A 179 0.08 7.43 -19.67
CA LYS A 179 -1.12 7.93 -18.98
C LYS A 179 -2.13 8.50 -19.98
N VAL A 180 -3.29 7.87 -20.11
CA VAL A 180 -4.42 8.38 -20.91
C VAL A 180 -5.27 9.34 -20.08
N SER A 181 -5.54 8.98 -18.81
CA SER A 181 -6.24 9.82 -17.83
C SER A 181 -5.89 9.39 -16.40
N ASP A 182 -6.46 10.02 -15.38
CA ASP A 182 -6.27 9.57 -13.98
C ASP A 182 -6.83 8.17 -13.72
N VAL A 183 -7.77 7.70 -14.54
CA VAL A 183 -8.41 6.39 -14.40
C VAL A 183 -8.02 5.43 -15.54
N SER A 184 -7.01 5.76 -16.36
CA SER A 184 -6.67 4.98 -17.54
C SER A 184 -5.19 5.08 -17.94
N VAL A 185 -4.56 3.93 -18.21
CA VAL A 185 -3.15 3.80 -18.58
C VAL A 185 -2.94 2.79 -19.70
N GLU A 186 -1.93 3.02 -20.52
CA GLU A 186 -1.54 2.16 -21.64
C GLU A 186 -0.07 1.78 -21.62
N PHE A 187 0.19 0.53 -21.98
CA PHE A 187 1.52 0.06 -22.34
C PHE A 187 1.42 -1.18 -23.23
N SER A 188 2.50 -1.47 -23.94
CA SER A 188 2.63 -2.71 -24.70
C SER A 188 2.63 -3.90 -23.74
N THR A 189 1.63 -4.76 -23.85
CA THR A 189 1.57 -6.05 -23.14
C THR A 189 2.05 -7.21 -24.03
N GLY A 190 2.19 -6.95 -25.34
CA GLY A 190 2.83 -7.91 -26.26
C GLY A 190 4.34 -8.02 -26.08
N GLU A 191 4.96 -6.94 -25.64
CA GLU A 191 6.39 -6.85 -25.30
C GLU A 191 6.53 -5.82 -24.17
N ASN A 192 6.46 -6.29 -22.93
CA ASN A 192 6.58 -5.48 -21.71
C ASN A 192 7.87 -5.81 -20.93
N THR A 193 9.00 -5.95 -21.63
CA THR A 193 10.29 -6.26 -20.98
C THR A 193 10.75 -5.17 -20.02
N VAL A 194 10.27 -3.94 -20.19
CA VAL A 194 10.49 -2.82 -19.24
C VAL A 194 9.78 -3.06 -17.90
N GLY A 195 8.71 -3.88 -17.88
CA GLY A 195 7.99 -4.23 -16.66
C GLY A 195 7.06 -3.13 -16.15
N TYR A 196 6.26 -2.53 -17.03
CA TYR A 196 5.22 -1.58 -16.63
C TYR A 196 4.05 -2.26 -15.90
N VAL A 197 3.50 -1.56 -14.92
CA VAL A 197 2.37 -1.95 -14.06
C VAL A 197 1.29 -0.87 -14.13
N ALA A 198 0.06 -1.29 -14.39
CA ALA A 198 -1.11 -0.45 -14.20
C ALA A 198 -1.45 -0.42 -12.70
N ARG A 199 -1.44 0.75 -12.07
CA ARG A 199 -1.66 0.91 -10.63
C ARG A 199 -2.57 2.08 -10.31
N TRP A 200 -3.47 1.82 -9.36
CA TRP A 200 -4.26 2.82 -8.66
C TRP A 200 -4.22 2.56 -7.16
N THR A 201 -3.98 3.61 -6.38
CA THR A 201 -4.02 3.62 -4.91
C THR A 201 -5.19 4.46 -4.43
N GLY A 202 -5.48 4.47 -3.14
CA GLY A 202 -6.56 5.30 -2.59
C GLY A 202 -7.94 4.91 -3.12
N ILE A 203 -8.13 3.67 -3.56
CA ILE A 203 -9.36 3.24 -4.23
C ILE A 203 -10.46 3.15 -3.18
N GLN A 204 -11.44 4.05 -3.29
CA GLN A 204 -12.66 3.99 -2.50
C GLN A 204 -13.75 3.28 -3.34
N PRO A 205 -14.18 2.07 -2.96
CA PRO A 205 -15.28 1.43 -3.65
C PRO A 205 -16.59 2.16 -3.32
N GLY A 206 -17.58 2.04 -4.22
CA GLY A 206 -18.93 2.53 -3.94
C GLY A 206 -19.58 1.80 -2.76
N GLN A 207 -20.77 2.25 -2.34
CA GLN A 207 -21.53 1.61 -1.25
C GLN A 207 -21.93 0.15 -1.53
N ASP A 208 -21.86 -0.28 -2.78
CA ASP A 208 -22.05 -1.66 -3.20
C ASP A 208 -20.77 -2.51 -3.08
N GLY A 209 -19.66 -1.93 -2.63
CA GLY A 209 -18.40 -2.63 -2.38
C GLY A 209 -17.74 -3.15 -3.66
N LYS A 210 -17.99 -2.46 -4.79
CA LYS A 210 -17.61 -2.91 -6.12
C LYS A 210 -16.67 -1.95 -6.82
N VAL A 211 -15.68 -2.51 -7.52
CA VAL A 211 -14.81 -1.83 -8.48
C VAL A 211 -14.64 -2.73 -9.71
N ILE A 212 -14.46 -2.13 -10.88
CA ILE A 212 -14.14 -2.89 -12.10
C ILE A 212 -12.79 -2.42 -12.65
N ILE A 213 -11.90 -3.38 -12.89
CA ILE A 213 -10.73 -3.15 -13.74
C ILE A 213 -11.03 -3.66 -15.12
N ARG A 214 -11.07 -2.75 -16.09
CA ARG A 214 -11.31 -3.06 -17.50
C ARG A 214 -10.00 -3.07 -18.25
N THR A 215 -9.79 -4.11 -19.04
CA THR A 215 -8.75 -4.15 -20.05
C THR A 215 -9.36 -4.18 -21.45
N THR A 216 -8.79 -3.39 -22.36
CA THR A 216 -9.18 -3.35 -23.78
C THR A 216 -7.96 -3.05 -24.66
N HIS A 217 -8.13 -3.00 -25.97
CA HIS A 217 -7.09 -2.52 -26.89
C HIS A 217 -6.78 -1.04 -26.61
N GLY A 218 -5.61 -0.56 -27.03
CA GLY A 218 -5.28 0.86 -26.92
C GLY A 218 -6.39 1.76 -27.50
N VAL A 219 -6.66 2.89 -26.84
CA VAL A 219 -7.72 3.85 -27.19
C VAL A 219 -7.46 4.55 -28.53
N GLY A 220 -6.24 4.43 -29.05
CA GLY A 220 -5.80 5.00 -30.31
C GLY A 220 -5.27 6.43 -30.16
N GLU A 221 -4.29 6.77 -31.00
CA GLU A 221 -3.59 8.07 -30.96
C GLU A 221 -4.53 9.27 -31.00
N GLU A 222 -5.60 9.20 -31.81
CA GLU A 222 -6.58 10.29 -31.95
C GLU A 222 -7.35 10.57 -30.65
N ALA A 223 -7.48 9.56 -29.77
CA ALA A 223 -8.09 9.69 -28.45
C ALA A 223 -7.07 9.96 -27.33
N GLY A 224 -5.81 10.26 -27.69
CA GLY A 224 -4.72 10.49 -26.74
C GLY A 224 -4.02 9.21 -26.29
N GLY A 225 -4.26 8.07 -26.95
CA GLY A 225 -3.58 6.80 -26.69
C GLY A 225 -2.13 6.74 -27.19
N MET A 226 -1.46 5.65 -26.88
CA MET A 226 -0.04 5.45 -27.17
C MET A 226 0.25 5.43 -28.69
N PRO A 227 1.28 6.15 -29.16
CA PRO A 227 1.70 6.13 -30.56
C PRO A 227 2.11 4.73 -31.06
N GLY A 228 1.66 4.38 -32.27
CA GLY A 228 1.95 3.11 -32.92
C GLY A 228 1.12 1.92 -32.41
N ALA A 229 0.19 2.14 -31.47
CA ALA A 229 -0.70 1.10 -30.99
C ALA A 229 -1.59 0.57 -32.12
N HIS A 230 -1.67 -0.77 -32.23
CA HIS A 230 -2.60 -1.40 -33.15
C HIS A 230 -4.03 -1.28 -32.61
N ALA A 231 -4.96 -0.90 -33.49
CA ALA A 231 -6.34 -0.58 -33.10
C ALA A 231 -7.10 -1.72 -32.40
N TYR A 232 -6.71 -2.98 -32.61
CA TYR A 232 -7.47 -4.15 -32.13
C TYR A 232 -6.62 -5.26 -31.50
N LYS A 233 -5.37 -4.99 -31.12
CA LYS A 233 -4.48 -6.04 -30.54
C LYS A 233 -4.03 -5.64 -29.15
N GLY A 234 -4.11 -6.58 -28.21
CA GLY A 234 -3.66 -6.43 -26.83
C GLY A 234 -3.87 -7.71 -26.03
N TYR A 235 -3.51 -7.66 -24.74
CA TYR A 235 -3.65 -8.76 -23.79
C TYR A 235 -4.32 -8.29 -22.51
N ALA A 236 -5.26 -9.06 -21.97
CA ALA A 236 -6.16 -8.67 -20.90
C ALA A 236 -5.57 -8.68 -19.49
N GLY A 237 -4.36 -9.22 -19.33
CA GLY A 237 -3.71 -9.41 -18.04
C GLY A 237 -2.91 -10.71 -18.01
N GLY A 238 -1.89 -10.72 -17.14
CA GLY A 238 -1.13 -11.92 -16.76
C GLY A 238 -1.19 -12.13 -15.25
N ALA A 239 -1.02 -11.07 -14.46
CA ALA A 239 -1.10 -11.12 -13.00
C ALA A 239 -1.71 -9.83 -12.43
N PHE A 240 -2.33 -9.93 -11.25
CA PHE A 240 -2.76 -8.75 -10.49
C PHE A 240 -2.61 -8.92 -8.98
N ILE A 241 -2.69 -7.79 -8.28
CA ILE A 241 -2.73 -7.70 -6.82
C ILE A 241 -3.87 -6.76 -6.43
N VAL A 242 -4.59 -7.17 -5.38
CA VAL A 242 -5.48 -6.28 -4.62
C VAL A 242 -4.97 -6.24 -3.20
N ARG A 243 -4.88 -5.04 -2.62
CA ARG A 243 -4.51 -4.87 -1.21
C ARG A 243 -5.51 -3.99 -0.51
N GLU A 244 -5.89 -4.38 0.70
CA GLU A 244 -6.48 -3.44 1.62
C GLU A 244 -5.39 -2.44 2.04
N GLU A 245 -5.63 -1.16 1.80
CA GLU A 245 -4.79 -0.11 2.35
C GLU A 245 -5.08 0.01 3.84
N PRO A 246 -4.09 0.45 4.64
CA PRO A 246 -4.32 0.68 6.06
C PRO A 246 -5.52 1.60 6.20
N SER A 247 -6.47 1.23 7.05
CA SER A 247 -7.68 2.02 7.17
C SER A 247 -7.31 3.46 7.49
N THR A 248 -7.66 4.36 6.58
CA THR A 248 -7.72 5.79 6.85
C THR A 248 -8.95 6.14 7.67
N ARG A 249 -9.71 5.14 8.17
CA ARG A 249 -10.94 5.20 8.98
C ARG A 249 -11.05 6.57 9.60
N GLY A 250 -11.78 7.47 8.91
CA GLY A 250 -11.56 8.92 8.92
C GLY A 250 -10.91 9.40 10.21
N PHE A 251 -9.57 9.48 10.20
CA PHE A 251 -8.84 9.91 11.37
C PHE A 251 -9.51 11.18 11.89
N VAL A 252 -9.89 11.21 13.17
CA VAL A 252 -10.54 12.39 13.76
C VAL A 252 -9.68 13.63 13.52
N TRP A 253 -8.36 13.43 13.50
CA TRP A 253 -7.36 14.36 13.03
C TRP A 253 -6.09 13.60 12.62
N ARG A 254 -5.25 14.23 11.80
CA ARG A 254 -3.88 13.77 11.49
C ARG A 254 -2.90 14.86 11.89
N ALA A 255 -1.72 14.48 12.33
CA ALA A 255 -0.64 15.41 12.66
C ALA A 255 0.67 14.90 12.07
N PHE A 256 1.50 15.82 11.60
CA PHE A 256 2.80 15.54 11.02
C PHE A 256 3.88 16.33 11.75
N ASN A 257 5.06 15.72 11.88
CA ASN A 257 6.24 16.33 12.47
C ASN A 257 7.45 16.10 11.57
N ASP A 258 8.09 17.19 11.15
CA ASP A 258 9.40 17.17 10.52
C ASP A 258 10.50 17.21 11.59
N SER A 259 11.16 16.08 11.80
CA SER A 259 12.12 15.90 12.88
C SER A 259 13.51 16.48 12.61
N VAL A 260 13.78 17.00 11.41
CA VAL A 260 15.14 17.45 11.02
C VAL A 260 15.14 18.87 10.47
N ILE A 261 14.10 19.28 9.73
CA ILE A 261 13.91 20.56 9.03
C ILE A 261 15.17 21.07 8.31
N THR A 262 15.26 20.82 7.00
CA THR A 262 16.43 21.26 6.22
C THR A 262 16.19 22.55 5.45
N ASP A 263 14.95 22.82 5.04
CA ASP A 263 14.43 24.12 4.59
C ASP A 263 13.27 24.59 5.49
N VAL A 264 13.19 25.90 5.76
CA VAL A 264 12.15 26.49 6.62
C VAL A 264 10.79 26.59 5.92
N GLY A 265 10.73 26.30 4.62
CA GLY A 265 9.49 26.14 3.86
C GLY A 265 8.95 24.72 3.99
N LEU A 266 8.27 24.40 5.09
CA LEU A 266 7.53 23.13 5.22
C LEU A 266 6.59 22.94 4.01
N VAL A 267 6.42 21.68 3.60
CA VAL A 267 5.45 21.33 2.56
C VAL A 267 4.02 21.74 2.99
N SER A 268 3.71 21.61 4.29
CA SER A 268 2.46 22.10 4.90
C SER A 268 2.70 23.07 6.05
N GLU A 269 1.93 24.16 6.09
CA GLU A 269 2.01 25.19 7.15
C GLU A 269 1.61 24.68 8.54
N ASN A 270 0.85 23.58 8.61
CA ASN A 270 0.37 22.99 9.85
C ASN A 270 1.16 21.76 10.30
N ALA A 271 2.23 21.40 9.57
CA ALA A 271 3.18 20.42 10.07
C ALA A 271 4.02 21.04 11.20
N THR A 272 4.27 20.26 12.25
CA THR A 272 5.18 20.65 13.34
C THR A 272 6.63 20.33 12.97
N ASN A 273 7.60 20.93 13.66
CA ASN A 273 9.02 20.73 13.40
C ASN A 273 9.81 20.56 14.71
N PHE A 274 9.39 19.59 15.51
CA PHE A 274 10.05 19.21 16.76
C PHE A 274 11.10 18.14 16.49
N GLY A 275 12.24 18.23 17.18
CA GLY A 275 13.36 17.32 16.97
C GLY A 275 14.53 17.70 17.87
N LEU A 276 15.64 16.98 17.77
CA LEU A 276 16.80 17.23 18.61
C LEU A 276 18.11 17.07 17.85
N GLY A 277 19.20 17.40 18.54
CA GLY A 277 20.54 17.16 18.07
C GLY A 277 21.30 18.42 17.67
N ARG A 278 22.62 18.26 17.50
CA ARG A 278 23.50 19.37 17.12
C ARG A 278 23.23 19.79 15.68
N GLY A 279 22.91 21.07 15.51
CA GLY A 279 22.57 21.64 14.20
C GLY A 279 21.09 21.54 13.85
N PHE A 280 20.23 21.21 14.82
CA PHE A 280 18.78 21.26 14.64
C PHE A 280 18.29 22.71 14.57
N ASP A 281 17.50 23.00 13.53
CA ASP A 281 16.96 24.33 13.24
C ASP A 281 15.44 24.43 13.47
N GLY A 282 14.81 23.39 14.02
CA GLY A 282 13.37 23.40 14.34
C GLY A 282 13.05 24.14 15.64
N THR A 283 11.78 24.09 16.05
CA THR A 283 11.29 24.99 17.11
C THR A 283 11.66 24.55 18.52
N SER A 284 11.73 23.24 18.79
CA SER A 284 11.99 22.68 20.13
C SER A 284 12.19 21.16 20.08
N GLU A 285 12.64 20.58 21.20
CA GLU A 285 12.79 19.13 21.43
C GLU A 285 11.45 18.40 21.64
N GLY A 286 10.34 19.13 21.60
CA GLY A 286 9.00 18.60 21.78
C GLY A 286 7.95 19.71 21.87
N GLY A 287 6.68 19.33 21.80
CA GLY A 287 5.56 20.26 21.82
C GLY A 287 4.22 19.62 21.47
N GLU A 288 3.17 20.44 21.48
CA GLU A 288 1.82 20.01 21.10
C GLU A 288 1.72 19.90 19.57
N LEU A 289 1.19 18.78 19.09
CA LEU A 289 0.98 18.51 17.68
C LEU A 289 -0.25 19.26 17.15
N LEU A 290 -0.19 19.66 15.88
CA LEU A 290 -1.26 20.37 15.19
C LEU A 290 -2.00 19.44 14.21
N GLU A 291 -3.31 19.63 14.10
CA GLU A 291 -4.12 19.00 13.08
C GLU A 291 -3.72 19.56 11.70
N ILE A 292 -3.32 18.68 10.77
CA ILE A 292 -2.78 19.10 9.47
C ILE A 292 -3.79 19.89 8.63
N ASP A 293 -5.07 19.51 8.72
CA ASP A 293 -6.14 20.07 7.88
C ASP A 293 -6.68 21.41 8.42
N SER A 294 -6.53 21.68 9.73
CA SER A 294 -7.17 22.83 10.39
C SER A 294 -6.19 23.78 11.09
N GLY A 295 -4.98 23.31 11.43
CA GLY A 295 -4.01 24.03 12.26
C GLY A 295 -4.40 24.12 13.73
N ASN A 296 -5.52 23.51 14.15
CA ASN A 296 -5.91 23.45 15.56
C ASN A 296 -4.95 22.54 16.34
N THR A 297 -4.87 22.75 17.64
CA THR A 297 -4.08 21.86 18.49
C THR A 297 -4.82 20.55 18.73
N THR A 298 -4.07 19.45 18.72
CA THR A 298 -4.63 18.09 18.92
C THR A 298 -4.84 17.73 20.40
N GLY A 299 -4.22 18.47 21.33
CA GLY A 299 -4.08 18.07 22.72
C GLY A 299 -2.97 17.02 22.97
N VAL A 300 -2.36 16.46 21.92
CA VAL A 300 -1.33 15.43 22.00
C VAL A 300 0.05 16.08 21.95
N THR A 301 0.97 15.60 22.78
CA THR A 301 2.34 16.15 22.88
C THR A 301 3.36 15.10 22.49
N VAL A 302 4.39 15.52 21.75
CA VAL A 302 5.55 14.70 21.42
C VAL A 302 6.81 15.25 22.10
N GLU A 303 7.68 14.37 22.57
CA GLU A 303 8.98 14.71 23.17
C GLU A 303 10.06 13.76 22.65
N PHE A 304 11.18 14.31 22.20
CA PHE A 304 12.34 13.55 21.77
C PHE A 304 13.35 13.44 22.92
N VAL A 305 13.74 12.22 23.28
CA VAL A 305 14.72 11.98 24.35
C VAL A 305 15.88 11.13 23.83
N GLU A 306 17.08 11.71 23.81
CA GLU A 306 18.29 10.95 23.48
C GLU A 306 18.75 10.09 24.65
N ASN A 307 19.06 8.82 24.37
CA ASN A 307 19.59 7.90 25.35
C ASN A 307 20.87 7.25 24.82
N PHE A 308 21.95 7.29 25.61
CA PHE A 308 23.22 6.71 25.21
C PHE A 308 24.10 6.25 26.38
N SER A 309 24.85 5.17 26.15
CA SER A 309 25.82 4.65 27.11
C SER A 309 27.24 5.23 26.96
N ALA A 310 27.60 5.68 25.76
CA ALA A 310 28.87 6.34 25.43
C ALA A 310 28.78 7.08 24.09
N GLY A 311 29.48 8.21 23.93
CA GLY A 311 29.52 8.98 22.68
C GLY A 311 29.19 10.46 22.87
N ASN A 312 28.87 11.16 21.78
CA ASN A 312 28.35 12.54 21.79
C ASN A 312 26.86 12.52 21.44
N THR A 313 26.14 13.59 21.76
CA THR A 313 24.72 13.80 21.39
C THR A 313 24.42 13.52 19.91
N ILE A 314 23.15 13.23 19.59
CA ILE A 314 22.65 13.03 18.21
C ILE A 314 23.02 14.25 17.34
N ASN A 315 23.33 13.99 16.06
CA ASN A 315 23.53 15.04 15.07
C ASN A 315 22.37 15.04 14.07
N THR A 316 22.01 16.21 13.58
CA THR A 316 21.16 16.35 12.40
C THR A 316 22.04 16.46 11.16
N ALA A 317 21.63 15.79 10.09
CA ALA A 317 22.26 15.94 8.78
C ALA A 317 21.20 16.33 7.75
N ARG A 318 21.55 17.25 6.84
CA ARG A 318 20.65 17.78 5.80
C ARG A 318 20.82 17.07 4.46
N ASP A 319 21.01 15.76 4.51
CA ASP A 319 21.17 14.99 3.29
C ASP A 319 19.82 14.94 2.56
N PHE A 320 19.78 15.48 1.34
CA PHE A 320 18.56 15.48 0.56
C PHE A 320 18.27 14.06 0.07
N SER A 321 17.05 13.60 0.34
CA SER A 321 16.52 12.38 -0.25
C SER A 321 15.07 12.62 -0.67
N GLU A 322 14.73 12.13 -1.85
CA GLU A 322 13.34 12.04 -2.30
C GLU A 322 12.91 10.58 -2.17
N PHE A 323 11.71 10.37 -1.64
CA PHE A 323 11.05 9.09 -1.76
C PHE A 323 10.55 8.92 -3.19
N ASN A 324 10.63 7.71 -3.72
CA ASN A 324 9.88 7.38 -4.93
C ASN A 324 8.37 7.61 -4.63
N PRO A 325 7.65 8.39 -5.47
CA PRO A 325 6.23 8.71 -5.27
C PRO A 325 5.31 7.51 -5.03
N GLU A 326 5.72 6.31 -5.45
CA GLU A 326 4.95 5.07 -5.36
C GLU A 326 5.16 4.31 -4.03
N THR A 327 5.93 4.87 -3.09
CA THR A 327 6.29 4.21 -1.83
C THR A 327 5.37 4.61 -0.68
N ASP A 328 5.25 3.74 0.33
CA ASP A 328 4.50 4.04 1.57
C ASP A 328 4.94 5.38 2.19
N ALA A 329 6.25 5.66 2.19
CA ALA A 329 6.77 6.91 2.70
C ALA A 329 6.31 8.13 1.90
N ALA A 330 6.35 8.07 0.56
CA ALA A 330 5.84 9.17 -0.27
C ALA A 330 4.34 9.37 -0.09
N MET A 331 3.56 8.29 -0.06
CA MET A 331 2.11 8.35 0.10
C MET A 331 1.67 8.93 1.46
N ILE A 332 2.41 8.64 2.52
CA ILE A 332 2.08 9.13 3.87
C ILE A 332 2.58 10.56 4.08
N PHE A 333 3.82 10.86 3.68
CA PHE A 333 4.54 12.07 4.10
C PHE A 333 4.70 13.13 3.00
N GLY A 334 4.63 12.74 1.72
CA GLY A 334 5.11 13.56 0.59
C GLY A 334 4.42 14.92 0.43
N ASP A 335 3.14 15.03 0.79
CA ASP A 335 2.36 16.27 0.70
C ASP A 335 2.39 17.10 2.00
N HIS A 336 3.08 16.64 3.04
CA HIS A 336 2.94 17.19 4.39
C HIS A 336 4.25 17.61 5.04
N VAL A 337 5.33 16.85 4.83
CA VAL A 337 6.65 17.14 5.40
C VAL A 337 7.74 16.97 4.35
N GLU A 338 8.83 17.71 4.52
CA GLU A 338 10.02 17.48 3.73
C GLU A 338 10.83 16.35 4.36
N ALA A 339 10.87 15.18 3.73
CA ALA A 339 11.59 14.03 4.27
C ALA A 339 13.12 14.10 4.09
N SER A 340 13.66 15.29 3.84
CA SER A 340 15.10 15.47 3.70
C SER A 340 15.77 15.50 5.07
N GLY A 341 16.95 14.92 5.13
CA GLY A 341 17.76 14.85 6.33
C GLY A 341 17.49 13.65 7.24
N ASN A 342 18.31 13.54 8.28
CA ASN A 342 18.26 12.43 9.24
C ASN A 342 18.78 12.84 10.62
N LEU A 343 18.26 12.16 11.64
CA LEU A 343 18.87 12.09 12.97
C LEU A 343 19.83 10.92 12.99
N SER A 344 21.13 11.20 13.11
CA SER A 344 22.17 10.17 13.03
C SER A 344 22.80 9.89 14.40
N TYR A 345 22.82 8.61 14.75
CA TYR A 345 23.59 8.10 15.88
C TYR A 345 25.10 8.19 15.58
N ASN A 346 25.89 8.37 16.62
CA ASN A 346 27.35 8.22 16.49
C ASN A 346 27.72 6.73 16.47
N ASP A 347 28.88 6.39 15.90
CA ASP A 347 29.40 5.01 15.82
C ASP A 347 29.84 4.46 17.20
N ALA A 348 28.89 4.32 18.12
CA ALA A 348 29.07 3.82 19.49
C ALA A 348 27.88 2.95 19.91
N PRO A 349 28.07 2.00 20.86
CA PRO A 349 26.99 1.12 21.30
C PRO A 349 26.02 1.80 22.28
N GLY A 350 24.81 1.24 22.37
CA GLY A 350 23.82 1.61 23.37
C GLY A 350 23.16 2.97 23.12
N TRP A 351 23.07 3.39 21.84
CA TRP A 351 22.29 4.54 21.40
C TRP A 351 20.86 4.13 21.08
N TYR A 352 19.90 4.91 21.56
CA TYR A 352 18.53 4.91 21.06
C TYR A 352 17.90 6.28 21.27
N LEU A 353 16.89 6.59 20.47
CA LEU A 353 16.08 7.79 20.56
C LEU A 353 14.67 7.36 20.98
N ASP A 354 14.16 7.94 22.07
CA ASP A 354 12.77 7.76 22.44
C ASP A 354 11.94 8.89 21.83
N LEU A 355 10.82 8.51 21.20
CA LEU A 355 9.78 9.42 20.76
C LEU A 355 8.58 9.25 21.67
N ILE A 356 8.51 10.04 22.75
CA ILE A 356 7.46 9.90 23.74
C ILE A 356 6.24 10.69 23.25
N ILE A 357 5.14 9.99 22.98
CA ILE A 357 3.87 10.61 22.64
C ILE A 357 2.95 10.49 23.85
N SER A 358 2.44 11.63 24.31
CA SER A 358 1.69 11.74 25.57
C SER A 358 0.40 12.54 25.41
N ASN A 359 -0.43 12.52 26.46
CA ASN A 359 -1.78 13.09 26.48
C ASN A 359 -2.75 12.41 25.49
N LEU A 360 -2.48 11.15 25.16
CA LEU A 360 -3.40 10.31 24.41
C LEU A 360 -4.57 9.93 25.32
N ASP A 361 -5.80 10.03 24.82
CA ASP A 361 -6.99 9.50 25.49
C ASP A 361 -6.91 7.96 25.54
N PRO A 362 -6.84 7.32 26.73
CA PRO A 362 -6.68 5.87 26.88
C PRO A 362 -7.86 5.04 26.38
N GLU A 363 -9.00 5.66 26.11
CA GLU A 363 -10.21 5.02 25.59
C GLU A 363 -10.29 5.08 24.05
N LYS A 364 -9.32 5.71 23.39
CA LYS A 364 -9.23 5.82 21.93
C LYS A 364 -8.09 4.98 21.38
N THR A 365 -8.15 4.73 20.06
CA THR A 365 -7.06 4.12 19.31
C THR A 365 -6.35 5.14 18.45
N TYR A 366 -5.06 4.88 18.19
CA TYR A 366 -4.19 5.74 17.40
C TYR A 366 -3.41 4.93 16.36
N SER A 367 -2.84 5.62 15.40
CA SER A 367 -1.88 5.06 14.45
C SER A 367 -0.60 5.88 14.49
N PHE A 368 0.53 5.22 14.33
CA PHE A 368 1.84 5.85 14.23
C PHE A 368 2.52 5.39 12.94
N ALA A 369 3.18 6.32 12.26
CA ALA A 369 4.03 6.07 11.12
C ALA A 369 5.33 6.87 11.25
N GLY A 370 6.47 6.23 11.01
CA GLY A 370 7.79 6.85 11.04
C GLY A 370 8.68 6.32 9.91
N THR A 371 9.48 7.20 9.33
CA THR A 371 10.45 6.84 8.29
C THR A 371 11.67 7.76 8.35
N VAL A 372 12.78 7.30 7.77
CA VAL A 372 14.00 8.06 7.54
C VAL A 372 14.60 7.58 6.22
N ASN A 373 15.11 8.51 5.42
CA ASN A 373 15.93 8.18 4.25
C ASN A 373 17.09 9.16 4.10
N ARG A 374 18.31 8.62 4.09
CA ARG A 374 19.53 9.39 3.80
C ARG A 374 19.92 9.35 2.31
N ALA A 375 19.41 8.38 1.54
CA ALA A 375 19.83 8.11 0.16
C ALA A 375 21.36 8.06 -0.02
N GLY A 376 22.06 7.39 0.91
CA GLY A 376 23.52 7.34 0.94
C GLY A 376 24.15 6.42 -0.12
N GLY A 377 23.34 5.69 -0.87
CA GLY A 377 23.74 4.65 -1.82
C GLY A 377 24.17 3.35 -1.14
N ALA A 378 24.68 2.41 -1.93
CA ALA A 378 25.00 1.05 -1.50
C ALA A 378 25.94 0.95 -0.27
N SER A 379 26.80 1.95 -0.05
CA SER A 379 27.70 1.97 1.13
C SER A 379 27.00 2.32 2.45
N TYR A 380 25.73 2.71 2.41
CA TYR A 380 24.89 3.01 3.58
C TYR A 380 23.75 2.00 3.77
N ALA A 381 23.67 0.97 2.91
CA ALA A 381 22.65 -0.07 3.01
C ALA A 381 22.72 -0.84 4.35
N ASP A 382 23.89 -0.90 4.98
CA ASP A 382 24.13 -1.52 6.28
C ASP A 382 23.65 -0.69 7.49
N ARG A 383 23.24 0.57 7.27
CA ARG A 383 22.71 1.45 8.32
C ARG A 383 21.24 1.13 8.58
N VAL A 384 21.03 0.03 9.30
CA VAL A 384 19.71 -0.46 9.71
C VAL A 384 19.28 0.20 11.02
N THR A 385 18.05 0.68 11.07
CA THR A 385 17.41 1.16 12.31
C THR A 385 16.32 0.20 12.72
N ASN A 386 16.30 -0.16 14.01
CA ASN A 386 15.18 -0.86 14.62
C ASN A 386 14.22 0.17 15.21
N TRP A 387 12.98 0.13 14.76
CA TRP A 387 11.86 0.89 15.32
C TRP A 387 11.08 -0.03 16.25
N SER A 388 10.82 0.41 17.47
CA SER A 388 10.14 -0.39 18.49
C SER A 388 9.06 0.42 19.19
N LEU A 389 7.80 -0.03 19.10
CA LEU A 389 6.68 0.54 19.84
C LEU A 389 6.65 -0.04 21.27
N ARG A 390 6.59 0.82 22.28
CA ARG A 390 6.53 0.47 23.69
C ARG A 390 5.40 1.20 24.41
N ASP A 391 5.12 0.73 25.63
CA ASP A 391 4.12 1.25 26.58
C ASP A 391 2.65 1.15 26.14
N ALA A 392 2.37 0.89 24.86
CA ALA A 392 1.04 0.56 24.37
C ALA A 392 0.48 -0.71 25.03
N LYS A 393 -0.81 -0.70 25.40
CA LYS A 393 -1.55 -1.87 25.87
C LYS A 393 -1.74 -2.91 24.77
N ALA A 394 -1.99 -2.44 23.56
CA ALA A 394 -2.20 -3.25 22.36
C ALA A 394 -1.88 -2.42 21.11
N SER A 395 -1.54 -3.09 20.03
CA SER A 395 -1.37 -2.48 18.70
C SER A 395 -1.46 -3.56 17.62
N VAL A 396 -1.68 -3.14 16.38
CA VAL A 396 -1.63 -3.99 15.19
C VAL A 396 -0.42 -3.57 14.35
N TYR A 397 0.47 -4.53 14.09
CA TYR A 397 1.61 -4.33 13.19
C TYR A 397 1.10 -4.04 11.78
N ALA A 398 1.58 -2.96 11.18
CA ALA A 398 1.14 -2.54 9.85
C ALA A 398 2.29 -1.94 9.02
N SER A 399 3.56 -2.22 9.35
CA SER A 399 4.71 -1.63 8.65
C SER A 399 4.78 -2.10 7.20
N SER A 400 5.51 -1.35 6.35
CA SER A 400 5.58 -1.60 4.91
C SER A 400 5.95 -3.04 4.57
N THR A 401 5.32 -3.57 3.52
CA THR A 401 5.70 -4.84 2.92
C THR A 401 7.16 -4.79 2.46
N GLY A 402 7.94 -5.82 2.75
CA GLY A 402 9.38 -5.88 2.46
C GLY A 402 10.30 -5.38 3.58
N ALA A 403 9.77 -4.66 4.58
CA ALA A 403 10.53 -4.37 5.79
C ALA A 403 10.70 -5.63 6.67
N HIS A 404 11.83 -5.75 7.37
CA HIS A 404 12.11 -6.92 8.21
C HIS A 404 11.33 -6.83 9.53
N LYS A 405 10.23 -7.58 9.62
CA LYS A 405 9.46 -7.71 10.87
C LYS A 405 10.26 -8.50 11.91
N VAL A 406 10.65 -7.85 13.00
CA VAL A 406 11.33 -8.50 14.13
C VAL A 406 10.30 -9.18 15.04
N ASN A 407 9.21 -8.46 15.36
CA ASN A 407 8.03 -8.95 16.07
C ASN A 407 6.86 -7.97 15.87
N ASP A 408 5.72 -8.21 16.50
CA ASP A 408 4.52 -7.36 16.32
C ASP A 408 4.71 -5.90 16.76
N THR A 409 5.71 -5.62 17.60
CA THR A 409 6.04 -4.28 18.10
C THR A 409 7.36 -3.74 17.58
N SER A 410 8.02 -4.43 16.64
CA SER A 410 9.37 -4.04 16.17
C SER A 410 9.62 -4.40 14.70
N VAL A 411 10.17 -3.44 13.97
CA VAL A 411 10.53 -3.56 12.55
C VAL A 411 11.90 -2.95 12.28
N GLU A 412 12.63 -3.56 11.36
CA GLU A 412 13.95 -3.12 10.92
C GLU A 412 13.96 -2.89 9.42
N PHE A 413 14.60 -1.79 9.02
CA PHE A 413 14.96 -1.53 7.62
C PHE A 413 16.15 -0.59 7.55
N SER A 414 16.81 -0.55 6.39
CA SER A 414 17.90 0.39 6.14
C SER A 414 17.34 1.81 6.10
N THR A 415 17.82 2.69 6.96
CA THR A 415 17.51 4.13 6.93
C THR A 415 18.62 4.94 6.26
N GLY A 416 19.80 4.34 6.09
CA GLY A 416 20.89 4.90 5.30
C GLY A 416 20.65 4.86 3.80
N GLU A 417 19.91 3.85 3.32
CA GLU A 417 19.47 3.71 1.93
C GLU A 417 18.03 3.19 1.90
N ASN A 418 17.05 4.07 2.15
CA ASN A 418 15.63 3.73 2.15
C ASN A 418 14.93 4.23 0.88
N GLY A 419 15.53 4.00 -0.30
CA GLY A 419 14.91 4.38 -1.58
C GLY A 419 13.60 3.64 -1.87
N ALA A 420 13.40 2.46 -1.26
CA ALA A 420 12.15 1.71 -1.28
C ALA A 420 11.03 2.37 -0.45
N GLY A 421 11.35 3.40 0.33
CA GLY A 421 10.39 4.18 1.11
C GLY A 421 9.63 3.36 2.15
N TYR A 422 10.33 2.46 2.85
CA TYR A 422 9.75 1.69 3.95
C TYR A 422 9.38 2.60 5.13
N VAL A 423 8.29 2.23 5.80
CA VAL A 423 7.71 2.94 6.94
C VAL A 423 7.51 1.97 8.10
N ALA A 424 8.00 2.35 9.28
CA ALA A 424 7.62 1.72 10.53
C ALA A 424 6.20 2.19 10.89
N ARG A 425 5.25 1.27 10.96
CA ARG A 425 3.83 1.60 11.16
C ARG A 425 3.14 0.61 12.09
N TRP A 426 2.32 1.17 12.97
CA TRP A 426 1.38 0.45 13.83
C TRP A 426 0.03 1.16 13.79
N THR A 427 -1.04 0.37 13.84
CA THR A 427 -2.43 0.83 13.86
C THR A 427 -3.14 0.27 15.08
N ASP A 428 -4.36 0.76 15.35
CA ASP A 428 -5.17 0.35 16.51
C ASP A 428 -4.39 0.37 17.84
N ILE A 429 -3.48 1.34 17.97
CA ILE A 429 -2.64 1.50 19.16
C ILE A 429 -3.53 1.95 20.31
N GLN A 430 -3.65 1.11 21.32
CA GLN A 430 -4.24 1.46 22.60
C GLN A 430 -3.11 1.97 23.50
N PRO A 431 -3.06 3.26 23.83
CA PRO A 431 -1.98 3.81 24.65
C PRO A 431 -2.09 3.26 26.07
N SER A 432 -1.07 3.46 26.90
CA SER A 432 -1.10 3.13 28.32
C SER A 432 -2.24 3.84 29.08
N ASP A 433 -2.52 3.41 30.30
CA ASP A 433 -3.54 4.06 31.16
C ASP A 433 -3.18 5.50 31.55
N ASP A 434 -1.89 5.89 31.47
CA ASP A 434 -1.44 7.27 31.63
C ASP A 434 -1.39 8.05 30.30
N GLY A 435 -1.92 7.47 29.22
CA GLY A 435 -2.10 8.15 27.94
C GLY A 435 -0.81 8.33 27.16
N LYS A 436 0.06 7.30 27.15
CA LYS A 436 1.38 7.36 26.50
C LYS A 436 1.69 6.15 25.63
N ILE A 437 2.57 6.39 24.67
CA ILE A 437 3.36 5.40 23.93
C ILE A 437 4.78 5.94 23.71
N THR A 438 5.73 5.04 23.49
CA THR A 438 7.14 5.38 23.23
C THR A 438 7.70 4.64 22.03
#